data_AF-C9R866-F1
#
_entry.id   AF-C9R866-F1
#
_cell.length_a   1.000
_cell.length_b   1.000
_cell.length_c   1.000
_cell.angle_alpha   90.00
_cell.angle_beta   90.00
_cell.angle_gamma   90.00
#
_symmetry.space_group_name_H-M   'P 1'
#
loop_
_entity.id
_entity.type
_entity.pdbx_description
1 polymer ?
#
loop_
_entity_poly.entity_id
_entity_poly.type
_entity_poly.pdbx_seq_one_letter_code
_entity_poly.pdbx_strand_id
1 'polypeptide(L)'
;MTGKRRFTAVFVFFLFFFLCSYFSAAFWPVKQELLVGELLDLSQSLPSFFRSRVKLELKGGSFSVRKGSLAFQAGMPGQVKARLWLEGILPLRTLVLDVQPACQVFPGGQSVGVLLHAQGVIVAGFADVLEGEHYLNPAAAAGLKKGDVILSVDGQSLQSTRSLKEAVERAGREGKEVTLKVKRGKKELMVKVRPAFCQRTRSYRLGLLVQEATAGVGTLTFYEPKTRLYGALGHAVDLGGIAARPMELAEGKIVEAYIQEVRKGKKGQPGEKIGVLAPLSGFQGSIERNTPFGIFGRLENFPSHPFYRHPIPVASSSQVHPGKAELLTVVEDGRLERYQVEIIRLNPFGGSSGKDLVVKITDPRLLNATGGIVQGMSGSPLIQDGRLVGAITHVLVSHPERGYAILAERMLKECGLLPASASFWGKKFLSGWEDKFSPRRIIWKEA
;
A
#
# COMPACT_ATOMS: atom_id res chain seq x y z
N MET A 1 31.98 -42.12 38.82
CA MET A 1 32.27 -40.67 38.95
C MET A 1 31.83 -40.20 40.31
N THR A 2 32.77 -39.77 41.15
CA THR A 2 32.54 -39.30 42.53
C THR A 2 31.54 -38.14 42.58
N GLY A 3 30.68 -38.07 43.60
CA GLY A 3 29.62 -37.06 43.74
C GLY A 3 30.10 -35.61 43.58
N LYS A 4 31.36 -35.33 43.94
CA LYS A 4 32.03 -34.04 43.68
C LYS A 4 32.11 -33.69 42.20
N ARG A 5 32.51 -34.61 41.31
CA ARG A 5 32.60 -34.34 39.85
C ARG A 5 31.25 -34.06 39.21
N ARG A 6 30.18 -34.70 39.69
CA ARG A 6 28.81 -34.43 39.23
C ARG A 6 28.34 -33.05 39.69
N PHE A 7 28.61 -32.67 40.94
CA PHE A 7 28.29 -31.35 41.46
C PHE A 7 29.04 -30.24 40.73
N THR A 8 30.34 -30.42 40.47
CA THR A 8 31.13 -29.44 39.70
C THR A 8 30.63 -29.31 38.27
N ALA A 9 30.28 -30.42 37.60
CA ALA A 9 29.74 -30.38 36.24
C ALA A 9 28.38 -29.65 36.18
N VAL A 10 27.49 -29.90 37.13
CA VAL A 10 26.20 -29.19 37.23
C VAL A 10 26.42 -27.70 37.51
N PHE A 11 27.33 -27.35 38.42
CA PHE A 11 27.65 -25.96 38.73
C PHE A 11 28.22 -25.22 37.52
N VAL A 12 29.17 -25.82 36.80
CA VAL A 12 29.75 -25.24 35.58
C VAL A 12 28.71 -25.09 34.47
N PHE A 13 27.79 -26.06 34.32
CA PHE A 13 26.69 -25.96 33.37
C PHE A 13 25.76 -24.79 33.68
N PHE A 14 25.35 -24.62 34.96
CA PHE A 14 24.53 -23.48 35.37
C PHE A 14 25.28 -22.14 35.22
N LEU A 15 26.57 -22.10 35.55
CA LEU A 15 27.40 -20.90 35.39
C LEU A 15 27.51 -20.51 33.92
N PHE A 16 27.77 -21.48 33.04
CA PHE A 16 27.84 -21.27 31.59
C PHE A 16 26.50 -20.80 31.02
N PHE A 17 25.38 -21.43 31.42
CA PHE A 17 24.04 -21.01 31.00
C PHE A 17 23.70 -19.59 31.47
N PHE A 18 24.11 -19.24 32.69
CA PHE A 18 23.94 -17.90 33.26
C PHE A 18 24.79 -16.87 32.50
N LEU A 19 26.04 -17.20 32.18
CA LEU A 19 26.91 -16.37 31.35
C LEU A 19 26.33 -16.16 29.95
N CYS A 20 25.86 -17.22 29.28
CA CYS A 20 25.20 -17.12 27.98
C CYS A 20 23.96 -16.23 28.03
N SER A 21 23.12 -16.37 29.06
CA SER A 21 21.91 -15.56 29.26
C SER A 21 22.25 -14.08 29.52
N TYR A 22 23.28 -13.82 30.32
CA TYR A 22 23.83 -12.47 30.54
C TYR A 22 24.38 -11.88 29.23
N PHE A 23 25.08 -12.69 28.44
CA PHE A 23 25.61 -12.30 27.13
C PHE A 23 24.48 -11.95 26.16
N SER A 24 23.40 -12.74 26.12
CA SER A 24 22.21 -12.44 25.30
C SER A 24 21.55 -11.12 25.72
N ALA A 25 21.40 -10.88 27.03
CA ALA A 25 20.90 -9.60 27.55
C ALA A 25 21.84 -8.44 27.21
N ALA A 26 23.17 -8.69 27.13
CA ALA A 26 24.21 -7.74 26.75
C ALA A 26 24.25 -7.39 25.24
N PHE A 27 23.50 -8.08 24.38
CA PHE A 27 23.31 -7.69 22.97
C PHE A 27 22.05 -6.87 22.67
N TRP A 28 21.15 -6.65 23.63
CA TRP A 28 20.03 -5.75 23.43
C TRP A 28 20.46 -4.33 23.00
N PRO A 29 19.89 -3.68 21.98
CA PRO A 29 20.20 -2.27 21.71
C PRO A 29 19.98 -1.38 22.95
N VAL A 30 21.00 -0.56 23.27
CA VAL A 30 20.99 0.36 24.43
C VAL A 30 19.95 1.47 24.25
N LYS A 31 19.73 1.91 23.01
CA LYS A 31 18.67 2.85 22.66
C LYS A 31 17.58 2.12 21.88
N GLN A 32 16.33 2.29 22.28
CA GLN A 32 15.16 1.81 21.55
C GLN A 32 14.24 2.98 21.25
N GLU A 33 13.75 3.05 20.03
CA GLU A 33 12.73 4.03 19.64
C GLU A 33 11.36 3.35 19.74
N LEU A 34 10.42 4.00 20.43
CA LEU A 34 9.06 3.52 20.63
C LEU A 34 8.08 4.59 20.18
N LEU A 35 6.94 4.21 19.62
CA LEU A 35 5.85 5.17 19.42
C LEU A 35 5.00 5.31 20.68
N VAL A 36 4.37 6.47 20.85
CA VAL A 36 3.40 6.67 21.93
C VAL A 36 2.29 5.60 21.86
N GLY A 37 2.09 4.90 22.97
CA GLY A 37 1.14 3.80 23.12
C GLY A 37 1.66 2.44 22.64
N GLU A 38 2.90 2.32 22.18
CA GLU A 38 3.50 1.03 21.83
C GLU A 38 3.80 0.22 23.11
N LEU A 39 3.40 -1.06 23.14
CA LEU A 39 3.69 -1.97 24.25
C LEU A 39 5.04 -2.64 24.00
N LEU A 40 6.02 -2.31 24.83
CA LEU A 40 7.27 -3.03 24.93
C LEU A 40 7.11 -4.15 25.96
N ASP A 41 6.98 -5.39 25.49
CA ASP A 41 6.99 -6.58 26.35
C ASP A 41 8.33 -7.32 26.27
N LEU A 42 9.15 -7.15 27.30
CA LEU A 42 10.48 -7.76 27.37
C LEU A 42 10.42 -9.24 27.82
N SER A 43 9.24 -9.75 28.19
CA SER A 43 9.10 -11.12 28.67
C SER A 43 9.30 -12.16 27.56
N GLN A 44 8.92 -11.84 26.32
CA GLN A 44 8.99 -12.77 25.20
C GLN A 44 10.44 -13.07 24.78
N SER A 45 11.33 -12.09 24.91
CA SER A 45 12.76 -12.19 24.65
C SER A 45 13.57 -12.85 25.77
N LEU A 46 12.95 -13.11 26.92
CA LEU A 46 13.61 -13.76 28.06
C LEU A 46 13.24 -15.25 28.11
N PRO A 47 14.21 -16.16 28.39
CA PRO A 47 13.91 -17.55 28.67
C PRO A 47 12.89 -17.68 29.81
N SER A 48 12.01 -18.67 29.75
CA SER A 48 10.91 -18.86 30.70
C SER A 48 11.35 -18.83 32.17
N PHE A 49 12.53 -19.39 32.47
CA PHE A 49 13.13 -19.39 33.82
C PHE A 49 13.43 -17.99 34.37
N PHE A 50 13.77 -17.03 33.50
CA PHE A 50 14.15 -15.68 33.90
C PHE A 50 12.98 -14.70 33.97
N ARG A 51 11.83 -15.01 33.34
CA ARG A 51 10.67 -14.08 33.28
C ARG A 51 10.15 -13.65 34.66
N SER A 52 10.19 -14.54 35.65
CA SER A 52 9.76 -14.23 37.02
C SER A 52 10.85 -13.57 37.88
N ARG A 53 12.11 -13.64 37.44
CA ARG A 53 13.28 -13.18 38.19
C ARG A 53 13.78 -11.82 37.71
N VAL A 54 13.45 -11.42 36.49
CA VAL A 54 13.82 -10.10 35.97
C VAL A 54 12.76 -9.07 36.36
N LYS A 55 13.19 -7.96 36.93
CA LYS A 55 12.37 -6.80 37.31
C LYS A 55 12.75 -5.60 36.45
N LEU A 56 11.74 -4.88 35.98
CA LEU A 56 11.88 -3.63 35.25
C LEU A 56 11.70 -2.43 36.20
N GLU A 57 12.72 -1.59 36.30
CA GLU A 57 12.68 -0.31 37.02
C GLU A 57 12.73 0.83 36.01
N LEU A 58 11.78 1.77 36.09
CA LEU A 58 11.71 2.92 35.18
C LEU A 58 12.15 4.18 35.91
N LYS A 59 13.05 4.96 35.31
CA LYS A 59 13.48 6.27 35.83
C LYS A 59 13.27 7.35 34.78
N GLY A 60 12.53 8.39 35.20
CA GLY A 60 12.30 9.62 34.43
C GLY A 60 10.88 9.74 33.87
N GLY A 61 10.30 10.94 34.03
CA GLY A 61 9.12 11.43 33.33
C GLY A 61 7.75 11.16 33.97
N SER A 62 6.85 12.14 33.87
CA SER A 62 5.47 12.13 34.36
C SER A 62 4.55 11.32 33.42
N PHE A 63 4.82 10.02 33.27
CA PHE A 63 4.15 9.19 32.26
C PHE A 63 3.28 8.11 32.91
N SER A 64 2.08 7.89 32.35
CA SER A 64 1.18 6.82 32.79
C SER A 64 1.73 5.46 32.34
N VAL A 65 2.11 4.62 33.30
CA VAL A 65 2.67 3.28 33.08
C VAL A 65 1.72 2.22 33.66
N ARG A 66 1.36 1.21 32.86
CA ARG A 66 0.60 -0.01 33.24
C ARG A 66 0.96 -1.14 32.26
N LYS A 67 1.00 -2.44 32.58
CA LYS A 67 0.98 -3.22 33.85
C LYS A 67 1.63 -4.61 33.56
N GLY A 68 2.67 -4.99 34.30
CA GLY A 68 3.35 -6.30 34.23
C GLY A 68 4.82 -6.20 34.69
N SER A 69 5.44 -7.27 35.19
CA SER A 69 6.82 -7.22 35.72
C SER A 69 7.88 -6.79 34.69
N LEU A 70 7.55 -6.89 33.40
CA LEU A 70 8.45 -6.69 32.26
C LEU A 70 7.81 -5.96 31.06
N ALA A 71 6.59 -5.42 31.22
CA ALA A 71 5.84 -4.76 30.16
C ALA A 71 5.75 -3.25 30.40
N PHE A 72 6.04 -2.46 29.37
CA PHE A 72 6.04 -1.00 29.42
C PHE A 72 5.23 -0.41 28.26
N GLN A 73 4.42 0.59 28.54
CA GLN A 73 3.71 1.38 27.54
C GLN A 73 3.79 2.85 27.93
N ALA A 74 4.21 3.71 27.01
CA ALA A 74 4.34 5.14 27.25
C ALA A 74 3.11 5.90 26.76
N GLY A 75 2.54 6.75 27.62
CA GLY A 75 1.39 7.60 27.28
C GLY A 75 1.75 8.93 26.59
N MET A 76 3.00 9.39 26.65
CA MET A 76 3.44 10.66 26.05
C MET A 76 4.88 10.55 25.52
N PRO A 77 5.29 11.42 24.57
CA PRO A 77 6.66 11.45 24.05
C PRO A 77 7.71 11.83 25.11
N GLY A 78 8.94 11.35 24.94
CA GLY A 78 10.07 11.66 25.80
C GLY A 78 11.02 10.49 25.99
N GLN A 79 12.11 10.72 26.72
CA GLN A 79 13.08 9.67 27.03
C GLN A 79 12.82 9.04 28.40
N VAL A 80 12.76 7.71 28.44
CA VAL A 80 12.60 6.91 29.65
C VAL A 80 13.78 5.97 29.79
N LYS A 81 14.43 5.97 30.96
CA LYS A 81 15.49 5.00 31.26
C LYS A 81 14.87 3.77 31.93
N ALA A 82 14.94 2.64 31.25
CA ALA A 82 14.46 1.35 31.72
C ALA A 82 15.64 0.50 32.20
N ARG A 83 15.69 0.19 33.49
CA ARG A 83 16.71 -0.66 34.11
C ARG A 83 16.17 -2.06 34.36
N LEU A 84 16.89 -3.07 33.87
CA LEU A 84 16.60 -4.46 34.10
C LEU A 84 17.46 -4.98 35.24
N TRP A 85 16.81 -5.62 36.21
CA TRP A 85 17.44 -6.20 37.38
C TRP A 85 17.12 -7.68 37.48
N LEU A 86 18.09 -8.51 37.83
CA LEU A 86 17.87 -9.89 38.21
C LEU A 86 17.68 -10.00 39.73
N GLU A 87 16.57 -10.58 40.15
CA GLU A 87 16.11 -10.69 41.55
C GLU A 87 16.04 -9.34 42.29
N GLY A 88 16.13 -8.21 41.58
CA GLY A 88 16.24 -6.87 42.16
C GLY A 88 17.62 -6.53 42.74
N ILE A 89 18.63 -7.38 42.55
CA ILE A 89 19.96 -7.22 43.17
C ILE A 89 21.04 -6.96 42.12
N LEU A 90 21.02 -7.70 41.01
CA LEU A 90 22.06 -7.61 39.98
C LEU A 90 21.55 -6.79 38.79
N PRO A 91 22.13 -5.62 38.47
CA PRO A 91 21.74 -4.85 37.30
C PRO A 91 22.19 -5.58 36.04
N LEU A 92 21.24 -5.97 35.19
CA LEU A 92 21.53 -6.64 33.92
C LEU A 92 21.83 -5.62 32.82
N ARG A 93 20.97 -4.61 32.69
CA ARG A 93 21.09 -3.61 31.61
C ARG A 93 20.28 -2.35 31.87
N THR A 94 20.76 -1.22 31.35
CA THR A 94 19.95 0.00 31.19
C THR A 94 19.62 0.21 29.71
N LEU A 95 18.35 0.37 29.41
CA LEU A 95 17.79 0.73 28.12
C LEU A 95 17.37 2.20 28.17
N VAL A 96 17.61 2.94 27.10
CA VAL A 96 17.08 4.28 26.87
C VAL A 96 15.96 4.15 25.86
N LEU A 97 14.72 4.30 26.32
CA LEU A 97 13.53 4.27 25.49
C LEU A 97 13.25 5.71 25.03
N ASP A 98 13.39 5.96 23.75
CA ASP A 98 13.11 7.23 23.12
C ASP A 98 11.70 7.18 22.52
N VAL A 99 10.72 7.68 23.27
CA VAL A 99 9.31 7.64 22.89
C VAL A 99 9.02 8.80 21.97
N GLN A 100 8.78 8.51 20.70
CA GLN A 100 8.49 9.47 19.65
C GLN A 100 6.98 9.68 19.51
N PRO A 101 6.52 10.89 19.17
CA PRO A 101 5.11 11.12 18.88
C PRO A 101 4.67 10.23 17.70
N ALA A 102 3.49 9.62 17.84
CA ALA A 102 2.90 8.85 16.74
C ALA A 102 2.60 9.78 15.56
N CYS A 103 2.99 9.36 14.34
CA CYS A 103 2.59 10.07 13.13
C CYS A 103 1.05 10.08 13.06
N GLN A 104 0.47 11.25 12.79
CA GLN A 104 -0.96 11.44 12.71
C GLN A 104 -1.37 11.81 11.28
N VAL A 105 -2.44 11.19 10.80
CA VAL A 105 -2.97 11.41 9.45
C VAL A 105 -4.49 11.48 9.50
N PHE A 106 -5.09 12.12 8.50
CA PHE A 106 -6.50 11.93 8.24
C PHE A 106 -6.69 10.64 7.45
N PRO A 107 -7.56 9.73 7.90
CA PRO A 107 -8.03 8.63 7.06
C PRO A 107 -8.70 9.20 5.81
N GLY A 108 -8.55 8.52 4.69
CA GLY A 108 -9.31 8.82 3.49
C GLY A 108 -10.59 7.99 3.41
N GLY A 109 -10.64 7.11 2.42
CA GLY A 109 -11.77 6.26 2.05
C GLY A 109 -12.55 6.78 0.85
N GLN A 110 -12.29 8.02 0.41
CA GLN A 110 -12.88 8.60 -0.80
C GLN A 110 -12.39 7.86 -2.05
N SER A 111 -13.29 7.70 -3.02
CA SER A 111 -12.94 7.12 -4.32
C SER A 111 -12.04 8.07 -5.11
N VAL A 112 -11.01 7.49 -5.72
CA VAL A 112 -10.01 8.22 -6.50
C VAL A 112 -10.00 7.70 -7.92
N GLY A 113 -10.09 8.58 -8.90
CA GLY A 113 -9.68 8.31 -10.27
C GLY A 113 -8.18 8.47 -10.41
N VAL A 114 -7.51 7.45 -10.93
CA VAL A 114 -6.08 7.54 -11.26
C VAL A 114 -5.94 7.86 -12.74
N LEU A 115 -5.43 9.06 -13.02
CA LEU A 115 -5.10 9.52 -14.36
C LEU A 115 -3.58 9.43 -14.50
N LEU A 116 -3.07 8.56 -15.37
CA LEU A 116 -1.62 8.50 -15.62
C LEU A 116 -1.19 9.52 -16.67
N HIS A 117 -2.10 9.94 -17.55
CA HIS A 117 -1.93 11.15 -18.33
C HIS A 117 -3.12 12.06 -18.12
N ALA A 118 -2.84 13.31 -17.71
CA ALA A 118 -3.87 14.32 -17.47
C ALA A 118 -4.64 14.71 -18.75
N GLN A 119 -4.16 14.34 -19.95
CA GLN A 119 -4.77 14.69 -21.23
C GLN A 119 -4.57 13.57 -22.26
N GLY A 120 -5.56 13.41 -23.12
CA GLY A 120 -5.48 12.57 -24.31
C GLY A 120 -6.01 11.14 -24.17
N VAL A 121 -5.85 10.38 -25.26
CA VAL A 121 -6.40 9.03 -25.45
C VAL A 121 -5.27 8.07 -25.81
N ILE A 122 -5.18 6.93 -25.13
CA ILE A 122 -4.10 5.95 -25.32
C ILE A 122 -4.47 4.97 -26.45
N VAL A 123 -3.52 4.74 -27.37
CA VAL A 123 -3.62 3.69 -28.38
C VAL A 123 -3.33 2.33 -27.74
N ALA A 124 -4.40 1.58 -27.46
CA ALA A 124 -4.33 0.23 -26.89
C ALA A 124 -3.97 -0.82 -27.95
N GLY A 125 -4.29 -0.55 -29.22
CA GLY A 125 -4.01 -1.45 -30.33
C GLY A 125 -4.64 -0.97 -31.64
N PHE A 126 -4.78 -1.89 -32.59
CA PHE A 126 -5.24 -1.62 -33.93
C PHE A 126 -6.29 -2.66 -34.34
N ALA A 127 -7.27 -2.24 -35.13
CA ALA A 127 -8.26 -3.11 -35.74
C ALA A 127 -8.54 -2.64 -37.17
N ASP A 128 -8.53 -3.57 -38.11
CA ASP A 128 -8.71 -3.24 -39.52
C ASP A 128 -10.12 -2.69 -39.80
N VAL A 129 -10.15 -1.71 -40.70
CA VAL A 129 -11.34 -1.07 -41.23
C VAL A 129 -11.65 -1.71 -42.57
N LEU A 130 -12.87 -2.23 -42.70
CA LEU A 130 -13.40 -2.70 -43.98
C LEU A 130 -13.97 -1.51 -44.77
N GLU A 131 -13.28 -1.12 -45.83
CA GLU A 131 -13.70 -0.08 -46.79
C GLU A 131 -13.79 -0.71 -48.18
N GLY A 132 -14.98 -0.73 -48.78
CA GLY A 132 -15.21 -1.57 -49.96
C GLY A 132 -15.03 -3.05 -49.62
N GLU A 133 -14.24 -3.74 -50.43
CA GLU A 133 -13.84 -5.14 -50.21
C GLU A 133 -12.46 -5.28 -49.55
N HIS A 134 -11.84 -4.17 -49.15
CA HIS A 134 -10.47 -4.18 -48.62
C HIS A 134 -10.43 -3.94 -47.12
N TYR A 135 -9.59 -4.71 -46.44
CA TYR A 135 -9.21 -4.47 -45.05
C TYR A 135 -7.97 -3.60 -45.02
N LEU A 136 -8.05 -2.46 -44.33
CA LEU A 136 -6.92 -1.56 -44.17
C LEU A 136 -6.89 -0.94 -42.77
N ASN A 137 -5.72 -0.46 -42.37
CA ASN A 137 -5.54 0.21 -41.09
C ASN A 137 -4.89 1.59 -41.28
N PRO A 138 -5.69 2.68 -41.41
CA PRO A 138 -5.16 4.01 -41.66
C PRO A 138 -4.15 4.48 -40.61
N ALA A 139 -4.43 4.22 -39.33
CA ALA A 139 -3.59 4.63 -38.22
C ALA A 139 -2.24 3.91 -38.20
N ALA A 140 -2.24 2.59 -38.41
CA ALA A 140 -1.00 1.83 -38.47
C ALA A 140 -0.16 2.24 -39.69
N ALA A 141 -0.80 2.46 -40.85
CA ALA A 141 -0.13 2.95 -42.06
C ALA A 141 0.49 4.34 -41.86
N ALA A 142 -0.16 5.20 -41.07
CA ALA A 142 0.36 6.52 -40.69
C ALA A 142 1.47 6.48 -39.62
N GLY A 143 1.86 5.29 -39.15
CA GLY A 143 2.98 5.11 -38.23
C GLY A 143 2.65 5.32 -36.75
N LEU A 144 1.37 5.30 -36.37
CA LEU A 144 0.96 5.23 -34.96
C LEU A 144 1.39 3.88 -34.36
N LYS A 145 1.62 3.86 -33.05
CA LYS A 145 2.09 2.68 -32.32
C LYS A 145 1.26 2.46 -31.06
N LYS A 146 1.16 1.20 -30.61
CA LYS A 146 0.60 0.87 -29.29
C LYS A 146 1.38 1.62 -28.20
N GLY A 147 0.65 2.24 -27.28
CA GLY A 147 1.20 3.08 -26.21
C GLY A 147 1.36 4.56 -26.58
N ASP A 148 1.08 4.97 -27.82
CA ASP A 148 0.98 6.38 -28.17
C ASP A 148 -0.19 7.06 -27.41
N VAL A 149 0.01 8.29 -26.95
CA VAL A 149 -1.05 9.11 -26.32
C VAL A 149 -1.45 10.23 -27.27
N ILE A 150 -2.68 10.19 -27.77
CA ILE A 150 -3.23 11.21 -28.67
C ILE A 150 -3.72 12.39 -27.84
N LEU A 151 -3.03 13.51 -27.89
CA LEU A 151 -3.29 14.71 -27.09
C LEU A 151 -4.34 15.64 -27.72
N SER A 152 -4.36 15.75 -29.05
CA SER A 152 -5.31 16.59 -29.77
C SER A 152 -5.59 16.07 -31.17
N VAL A 153 -6.74 16.47 -31.73
CA VAL A 153 -7.13 16.27 -33.13
C VAL A 153 -7.38 17.64 -33.73
N ASP A 154 -6.70 17.95 -34.83
CA ASP A 154 -6.81 19.23 -35.56
C ASP A 154 -6.64 20.45 -34.64
N GLY A 155 -5.70 20.35 -33.70
CA GLY A 155 -5.41 21.40 -32.73
C GLY A 155 -6.34 21.45 -31.52
N GLN A 156 -7.45 20.71 -31.51
CA GLN A 156 -8.38 20.65 -30.37
C GLN A 156 -7.98 19.55 -29.38
N SER A 157 -7.73 19.93 -28.12
CA SER A 157 -7.36 19.00 -27.05
C SER A 157 -8.42 17.92 -26.85
N LEU A 158 -7.98 16.66 -26.74
CA LEU A 158 -8.85 15.53 -26.46
C LEU A 158 -8.98 15.28 -24.96
N GLN A 159 -10.22 15.12 -24.52
CA GLN A 159 -10.57 14.83 -23.14
C GLN A 159 -11.27 13.46 -22.98
N SER A 160 -11.70 12.83 -24.09
CA SER A 160 -12.36 11.51 -24.05
C SER A 160 -12.19 10.73 -25.36
N THR A 161 -12.44 9.42 -25.30
CA THR A 161 -12.55 8.58 -26.52
C THR A 161 -13.71 9.02 -27.42
N ARG A 162 -14.78 9.56 -26.82
CA ARG A 162 -15.94 10.11 -27.54
C ARG A 162 -15.55 11.33 -28.38
N SER A 163 -14.80 12.28 -27.83
CA SER A 163 -14.37 13.47 -28.59
C SER A 163 -13.47 13.10 -29.77
N LEU A 164 -12.62 12.07 -29.61
CA LEU A 164 -11.82 11.53 -30.72
C LEU A 164 -12.72 10.94 -31.81
N LYS A 165 -13.70 10.11 -31.44
CA LYS A 165 -14.64 9.51 -32.40
C LYS A 165 -15.41 10.60 -33.16
N GLU A 166 -15.95 11.59 -32.46
CA GLU A 166 -16.71 12.68 -33.08
C GLU A 166 -15.87 13.51 -34.05
N ALA A 167 -14.60 13.79 -33.71
CA ALA A 167 -13.69 14.51 -34.60
C ALA A 167 -13.36 13.70 -35.86
N VAL A 168 -13.09 12.40 -35.72
CA VAL A 168 -12.82 11.50 -36.85
C VAL A 168 -14.03 11.36 -37.78
N GLU A 169 -15.22 11.20 -37.22
CA GLU A 169 -16.46 11.14 -38.00
C GLU A 169 -16.72 12.43 -38.78
N ARG A 170 -16.48 13.59 -38.17
CA ARG A 170 -16.63 14.89 -38.82
C ARG A 170 -15.66 15.04 -39.98
N ALA A 171 -14.37 14.80 -39.75
CA ALA A 171 -13.34 14.92 -40.78
C ALA A 171 -13.57 13.94 -41.94
N GLY A 172 -13.97 12.70 -41.63
CA GLY A 172 -14.28 11.68 -42.65
C GLY A 172 -15.44 12.08 -43.55
N ARG A 173 -16.53 12.64 -42.98
CA ARG A 173 -17.68 13.16 -43.75
C ARG A 173 -17.29 14.34 -44.66
N GLU A 174 -16.34 15.15 -44.22
CA GLU A 174 -15.79 16.26 -45.01
C GLU A 174 -14.72 15.81 -46.02
N GLY A 175 -14.35 14.52 -46.04
CA GLY A 175 -13.29 13.99 -46.91
C GLY A 175 -11.89 14.46 -46.54
N LYS A 176 -11.68 14.97 -45.32
CA LYS A 176 -10.42 15.55 -44.85
C LYS A 176 -9.61 14.55 -44.03
N GLU A 177 -8.30 14.75 -44.02
CA GLU A 177 -7.41 14.09 -43.05
C GLU A 177 -7.56 14.73 -41.67
N VAL A 178 -7.37 13.93 -40.63
CA VAL A 178 -7.19 14.43 -39.27
C VAL A 178 -5.71 14.55 -38.96
N THR A 179 -5.31 15.64 -38.31
CA THR A 179 -3.97 15.84 -37.77
C THR A 179 -3.97 15.54 -36.27
N LEU A 180 -3.33 14.44 -35.90
CA LEU A 180 -3.21 14.01 -34.52
C LEU A 180 -1.92 14.54 -33.92
N LYS A 181 -2.00 15.25 -32.78
CA LYS A 181 -0.84 15.49 -31.93
C LYS A 181 -0.67 14.29 -31.00
N VAL A 182 0.46 13.59 -31.11
CA VAL A 182 0.70 12.33 -30.42
C VAL A 182 1.96 12.41 -29.58
N LYS A 183 1.86 11.96 -28.34
CA LYS A 183 3.00 11.78 -27.45
C LYS A 183 3.47 10.34 -27.47
N ARG A 184 4.75 10.16 -27.77
CA ARG A 184 5.47 8.87 -27.76
C ARG A 184 6.69 9.00 -26.85
N GLY A 185 6.54 8.57 -25.60
CA GLY A 185 7.54 8.83 -24.56
C GLY A 185 7.71 10.34 -24.30
N LYS A 186 8.94 10.87 -24.51
CA LYS A 186 9.25 12.30 -24.38
C LYS A 186 8.93 13.14 -25.63
N LYS A 187 8.66 12.51 -26.77
CA LYS A 187 8.51 13.23 -28.04
C LYS A 187 7.05 13.48 -28.35
N GLU A 188 6.76 14.70 -28.81
CA GLU A 188 5.49 15.03 -29.46
C GLU A 188 5.67 14.94 -30.97
N LEU A 189 4.72 14.30 -31.64
CA LEU A 189 4.69 14.03 -33.07
C LEU A 189 3.37 14.53 -33.63
N MET A 190 3.40 15.04 -34.86
CA MET A 190 2.19 15.35 -35.62
C MET A 190 2.00 14.24 -36.66
N VAL A 191 0.86 13.55 -36.62
CA VAL A 191 0.55 12.44 -37.51
C VAL A 191 -0.73 12.76 -38.26
N LYS A 192 -0.66 12.80 -39.59
CA LYS A 192 -1.85 12.95 -40.43
C LYS A 192 -2.40 11.57 -40.77
N VAL A 193 -3.71 11.42 -40.62
CA VAL A 193 -4.39 10.15 -40.90
C VAL A 193 -5.66 10.44 -41.67
N ARG A 194 -5.88 9.74 -42.78
CA ARG A 194 -7.15 9.82 -43.51
C ARG A 194 -8.16 8.84 -42.90
N PRO A 195 -9.33 9.29 -42.43
CA PRO A 195 -10.39 8.38 -41.99
C PRO A 195 -10.91 7.52 -43.14
N ALA A 196 -11.08 6.23 -42.89
CA ALA A 196 -11.68 5.28 -43.83
C ALA A 196 -13.13 4.98 -43.45
N PHE A 197 -14.03 4.87 -44.43
CA PHE A 197 -15.44 4.58 -44.17
C PHE A 197 -15.66 3.09 -43.94
N CYS A 198 -16.01 2.72 -42.71
CA CYS A 198 -16.25 1.33 -42.35
C CYS A 198 -17.67 0.89 -42.74
N GLN A 199 -17.81 0.06 -43.77
CA GLN A 199 -19.14 -0.38 -44.24
C GLN A 199 -19.93 -1.14 -43.17
N ARG A 200 -19.25 -2.02 -42.41
CA ARG A 200 -19.87 -2.84 -41.36
C ARG A 200 -20.50 -2.01 -40.24
N THR A 201 -19.92 -0.86 -39.92
CA THR A 201 -20.35 -0.03 -38.79
C THR A 201 -20.97 1.30 -39.21
N ARG A 202 -20.99 1.56 -40.54
CA ARG A 202 -21.50 2.77 -41.18
C ARG A 202 -20.95 4.06 -40.56
N SER A 203 -19.63 4.08 -40.38
CA SER A 203 -18.93 5.07 -39.55
C SER A 203 -17.48 5.23 -40.04
N TYR A 204 -16.93 6.45 -39.99
CA TYR A 204 -15.53 6.70 -40.33
C TYR A 204 -14.60 6.31 -39.19
N ARG A 205 -13.49 5.64 -39.53
CA ARG A 205 -12.56 5.07 -38.55
C ARG A 205 -11.12 5.26 -38.96
N LEU A 206 -10.24 5.36 -37.96
CA LEU A 206 -8.79 5.33 -38.16
C LEU A 206 -8.19 3.93 -38.02
N GLY A 207 -8.97 2.94 -37.56
CA GLY A 207 -8.45 1.59 -37.26
C GLY A 207 -7.72 1.48 -35.91
N LEU A 208 -8.00 2.38 -34.98
CA LEU A 208 -7.47 2.39 -33.62
C LEU A 208 -8.38 1.65 -32.64
N LEU A 209 -7.77 0.87 -31.75
CA LEU A 209 -8.36 0.50 -30.47
C LEU A 209 -7.82 1.46 -29.42
N VAL A 210 -8.71 2.22 -28.79
CA VAL A 210 -8.35 3.28 -27.87
C VAL A 210 -8.92 3.06 -26.49
N GLN A 211 -8.20 3.52 -25.49
CA GLN A 211 -8.65 3.58 -24.10
C GLN A 211 -8.41 4.99 -23.56
N GLU A 212 -9.24 5.42 -22.62
CA GLU A 212 -8.97 6.65 -21.88
C GLU A 212 -7.66 6.51 -21.09
N ALA A 213 -6.96 7.62 -20.84
CA ALA A 213 -5.71 7.60 -20.08
C ALA A 213 -5.92 7.44 -18.57
N THR A 214 -6.92 6.66 -18.18
CA THR A 214 -7.28 6.35 -16.81
C THR A 214 -6.77 4.95 -16.48
N ALA A 215 -6.22 4.76 -15.29
CA ALA A 215 -5.80 3.46 -14.80
C ALA A 215 -6.89 2.77 -13.94
N GLY A 216 -8.05 3.41 -13.80
CA GLY A 216 -9.20 2.92 -13.05
C GLY A 216 -9.51 3.72 -11.79
N VAL A 217 -10.47 3.19 -11.02
CA VAL A 217 -10.91 3.73 -9.73
C VAL A 217 -10.15 3.02 -8.61
N GLY A 218 -9.71 3.80 -7.63
CA GLY A 218 -9.06 3.39 -6.41
C GLY A 218 -9.67 4.07 -5.19
N THR A 219 -8.96 4.03 -4.06
CA THR A 219 -9.34 4.71 -2.84
C THR A 219 -8.16 5.49 -2.26
N LEU A 220 -8.41 6.71 -1.79
CA LEU A 220 -7.46 7.49 -1.00
C LEU A 220 -7.31 6.83 0.37
N THR A 221 -6.11 6.46 0.80
CA THR A 221 -5.90 5.78 2.08
C THR A 221 -5.80 6.77 3.23
N PHE A 222 -4.91 7.75 3.09
CA PHE A 222 -4.66 8.77 4.11
C PHE A 222 -4.04 10.02 3.48
N TYR A 223 -4.08 11.12 4.23
CA TYR A 223 -3.32 12.33 3.92
C TYR A 223 -2.89 13.08 5.19
N GLU A 224 -1.80 13.84 5.07
CA GLU A 224 -1.27 14.70 6.12
C GLU A 224 -1.33 16.17 5.64
N PRO A 225 -2.16 17.04 6.25
CA PRO A 225 -2.42 18.36 5.69
C PRO A 225 -1.24 19.34 5.67
N LYS A 226 -0.26 19.21 6.58
CA LYS A 226 0.84 20.19 6.69
C LYS A 226 1.84 20.05 5.54
N THR A 227 2.23 18.82 5.26
CA THR A 227 3.10 18.40 4.17
C THR A 227 2.32 18.19 2.87
N ARG A 228 0.99 18.06 2.94
CA ARG A 228 0.09 17.69 1.85
C ARG A 228 0.33 16.29 1.29
N LEU A 229 1.19 15.49 1.92
CA LEU A 229 1.51 14.15 1.47
C LEU A 229 0.29 13.23 1.64
N TYR A 230 0.09 12.35 0.66
CA TYR A 230 -0.94 11.33 0.70
C TYR A 230 -0.42 9.96 0.30
N GLY A 231 -1.16 8.93 0.71
CA GLY A 231 -1.08 7.59 0.15
C GLY A 231 -2.45 7.15 -0.36
N ALA A 232 -2.49 6.58 -1.56
CA ALA A 232 -3.69 5.99 -2.14
C ALA A 232 -3.33 4.66 -2.77
N LEU A 233 -4.32 3.78 -2.91
CA LEU A 233 -4.13 2.39 -3.35
C LEU A 233 -3.20 1.58 -2.43
N GLY A 234 -3.46 0.29 -2.33
CA GLY A 234 -2.64 -0.63 -1.53
C GLY A 234 -1.52 -1.30 -2.34
N HIS A 235 -1.38 -0.99 -3.62
CA HIS A 235 -0.47 -1.65 -4.56
C HIS A 235 -0.12 -0.73 -5.74
N ALA A 236 0.84 -1.17 -6.55
CA ALA A 236 1.23 -0.46 -7.76
C ALA A 236 0.10 -0.42 -8.80
N VAL A 237 0.01 0.67 -9.53
CA VAL A 237 -0.85 0.79 -10.71
C VAL A 237 -0.13 0.18 -11.92
N ASP A 238 -0.79 -0.77 -12.61
CA ASP A 238 -0.28 -1.45 -13.81
C ASP A 238 -1.18 -1.13 -15.02
N LEU A 239 -0.58 -0.71 -16.13
CA LEU A 239 -1.23 -0.44 -17.40
C LEU A 239 -1.22 -1.69 -18.29
N GLY A 240 -1.96 -2.73 -17.88
CA GLY A 240 -2.18 -3.90 -18.72
C GLY A 240 -0.89 -4.68 -19.06
N GLY A 241 -0.01 -4.86 -18.07
CA GLY A 241 1.22 -5.65 -18.18
C GLY A 241 2.48 -4.84 -18.47
N ILE A 242 2.40 -3.50 -18.37
CA ILE A 242 3.54 -2.60 -18.47
C ILE A 242 3.57 -1.79 -17.18
N ALA A 243 4.58 -2.06 -16.34
CA ALA A 243 4.86 -1.22 -15.19
C ALA A 243 4.99 0.23 -15.65
N ALA A 244 4.17 1.13 -15.10
CA ALA A 244 4.17 2.54 -15.47
C ALA A 244 5.58 3.10 -15.31
N ARG A 245 6.13 3.69 -16.38
CA ARG A 245 7.50 4.23 -16.34
C ARG A 245 7.51 5.46 -15.41
N PRO A 246 8.63 5.79 -14.74
CA PRO A 246 8.75 6.99 -13.89
C PRO A 246 8.28 8.29 -14.57
N MET A 247 8.43 8.33 -15.89
CA MET A 247 8.01 9.39 -16.79
C MET A 247 6.51 9.57 -16.95
N GLU A 248 5.75 8.47 -16.95
CA GLU A 248 4.28 8.49 -17.03
C GLU A 248 3.70 8.93 -15.69
N LEU A 249 4.37 8.61 -14.59
CA LEU A 249 3.98 9.04 -13.24
C LEU A 249 4.12 10.55 -13.03
N ALA A 250 5.17 11.18 -13.59
CA ALA A 250 5.42 12.61 -13.42
C ALA A 250 4.29 13.52 -13.94
N GLU A 251 3.42 12.99 -14.82
CA GLU A 251 2.25 13.70 -15.37
C GLU A 251 0.93 13.13 -14.86
N GLY A 252 1.01 12.14 -13.97
CA GLY A 252 -0.13 11.50 -13.37
C GLY A 252 -0.79 12.40 -12.32
N LYS A 253 -2.11 12.30 -12.24
CA LYS A 253 -2.93 12.97 -11.24
C LYS A 253 -3.92 12.00 -10.63
N ILE A 254 -4.23 12.26 -9.37
CA ILE A 254 -5.44 11.72 -8.76
C ILE A 254 -6.53 12.78 -8.78
N VAL A 255 -7.74 12.36 -9.07
CA VAL A 255 -8.95 13.19 -9.03
C VAL A 255 -10.04 12.48 -8.25
N GLU A 256 -11.00 13.22 -7.72
CA GLU A 256 -12.17 12.62 -7.11
C GLU A 256 -12.97 11.79 -8.13
N ALA A 257 -13.51 10.66 -7.67
CA ALA A 257 -14.41 9.81 -8.45
C ALA A 257 -15.73 9.59 -7.69
N TYR A 258 -16.83 9.51 -8.44
CA TYR A 258 -18.16 9.24 -7.93
C TYR A 258 -18.62 7.87 -8.42
N ILE A 259 -19.14 7.04 -7.52
CA ILE A 259 -19.50 5.66 -7.80
C ILE A 259 -20.94 5.60 -8.28
N GLN A 260 -21.13 5.32 -9.57
CA GLN A 260 -22.46 5.16 -10.16
C GLN A 260 -23.05 3.78 -9.86
N GLU A 261 -22.21 2.75 -9.90
CA GLU A 261 -22.63 1.38 -9.71
C GLU A 261 -21.52 0.55 -9.07
N VAL A 262 -21.89 -0.46 -8.30
CA VAL A 262 -20.98 -1.55 -7.91
C VAL A 262 -21.46 -2.86 -8.52
N ARG A 263 -20.65 -3.40 -9.44
CA ARG A 263 -20.85 -4.77 -9.91
C ARG A 263 -20.40 -5.73 -8.83
N LYS A 264 -21.35 -6.52 -8.32
CA LYS A 264 -21.10 -7.47 -7.22
C LYS A 264 -20.08 -8.55 -7.59
N GLY A 265 -19.15 -8.80 -6.69
CA GLY A 265 -18.23 -9.93 -6.79
C GLY A 265 -18.92 -11.26 -6.49
N LYS A 266 -18.45 -12.32 -7.15
CA LYS A 266 -18.89 -13.70 -6.94
C LYS A 266 -17.67 -14.60 -6.85
N LYS A 267 -17.83 -15.81 -6.32
CA LYS A 267 -16.74 -16.79 -6.25
C LYS A 267 -16.18 -17.01 -7.66
N GLY A 268 -14.88 -16.78 -7.85
CA GLY A 268 -14.21 -16.90 -9.15
C GLY A 268 -14.25 -15.66 -10.03
N GLN A 269 -15.08 -14.66 -9.71
CA GLN A 269 -15.25 -13.44 -10.51
C GLN A 269 -15.18 -12.20 -9.61
N PRO A 270 -14.10 -11.39 -9.69
CA PRO A 270 -14.01 -10.16 -8.90
C PRO A 270 -15.11 -9.18 -9.29
N GLY A 271 -15.69 -8.51 -8.30
CA GLY A 271 -16.58 -7.38 -8.55
C GLY A 271 -15.79 -6.11 -8.83
N GLU A 272 -16.50 -5.03 -9.17
CA GLU A 272 -15.88 -3.77 -9.60
C GLU A 272 -16.75 -2.56 -9.22
N LYS A 273 -16.09 -1.49 -8.75
CA LYS A 273 -16.70 -0.16 -8.62
C LYS A 273 -16.64 0.57 -9.97
N ILE A 274 -17.80 0.89 -10.52
CA ILE A 274 -17.93 1.69 -11.74
C ILE A 274 -18.16 3.14 -11.32
N GLY A 275 -17.19 3.98 -11.59
CA GLY A 275 -17.23 5.39 -11.21
C GLY A 275 -16.97 6.34 -12.36
N VAL A 276 -17.50 7.55 -12.23
CA VAL A 276 -17.21 8.68 -13.11
C VAL A 276 -16.21 9.60 -12.44
N LEU A 277 -15.27 10.11 -13.23
CA LEU A 277 -14.23 11.01 -12.74
C LEU A 277 -14.76 12.44 -12.76
N ALA A 278 -14.49 13.18 -11.70
CA ALA A 278 -14.93 14.56 -11.54
C ALA A 278 -13.73 15.49 -11.39
N PRO A 279 -12.96 15.74 -12.46
CA PRO A 279 -11.70 16.50 -12.39
C PRO A 279 -11.88 17.97 -12.02
N LEU A 280 -13.09 18.52 -12.13
CA LEU A 280 -13.39 19.93 -11.87
C LEU A 280 -14.08 20.19 -10.53
N SER A 281 -14.36 19.15 -9.74
CA SER A 281 -15.05 19.26 -8.46
C SER A 281 -14.42 18.32 -7.43
N GLY A 282 -14.12 18.82 -6.24
CA GLY A 282 -13.58 18.03 -5.15
C GLY A 282 -12.07 18.15 -4.97
N PHE A 283 -11.43 17.04 -4.60
CA PHE A 283 -10.00 16.99 -4.36
C PHE A 283 -9.21 16.50 -5.57
N GLN A 284 -7.97 16.99 -5.69
CA GLN A 284 -7.02 16.53 -6.70
C GLN A 284 -5.60 16.52 -6.11
N GLY A 285 -4.70 15.78 -6.76
CA GLY A 285 -3.30 15.71 -6.36
C GLY A 285 -2.38 15.17 -7.43
N SER A 286 -1.08 15.41 -7.26
CA SER A 286 -0.03 14.88 -8.11
C SER A 286 0.29 13.42 -7.76
N ILE A 287 0.72 12.63 -8.74
CA ILE A 287 1.34 11.33 -8.49
C ILE A 287 2.86 11.52 -8.57
N GLU A 288 3.57 11.40 -7.45
CA GLU A 288 5.03 11.54 -7.43
C GLU A 288 5.73 10.17 -7.44
N ARG A 289 5.09 9.15 -6.87
CA ARG A 289 5.62 7.78 -6.77
C ARG A 289 4.53 6.74 -6.97
N ASN A 290 4.87 5.67 -7.66
CA ASN A 290 4.08 4.44 -7.77
C ASN A 290 4.99 3.30 -7.35
N THR A 291 4.69 2.71 -6.20
CA THR A 291 5.48 1.63 -5.60
C THR A 291 4.62 0.39 -5.45
N PRO A 292 5.22 -0.78 -5.16
CA PRO A 292 4.45 -1.99 -4.84
C PRO A 292 3.47 -1.83 -3.68
N PHE A 293 3.56 -0.75 -2.91
CA PHE A 293 2.79 -0.48 -1.69
C PHE A 293 1.76 0.64 -1.86
N GLY A 294 1.60 1.19 -3.05
CA GLY A 294 0.62 2.24 -3.35
C GLY A 294 1.18 3.35 -4.23
N ILE A 295 0.33 4.34 -4.48
CA ILE A 295 0.70 5.60 -5.11
C ILE A 295 0.78 6.70 -4.06
N PHE A 296 1.76 7.59 -4.22
CA PHE A 296 2.04 8.66 -3.27
C PHE A 296 2.32 9.95 -4.03
N GLY A 297 1.95 11.07 -3.42
CA GLY A 297 2.22 12.39 -3.96
C GLY A 297 1.64 13.46 -3.06
N ARG A 298 1.19 14.58 -3.64
CA ARG A 298 0.69 15.73 -2.88
C ARG A 298 -0.71 16.12 -3.30
N LEU A 299 -1.58 16.32 -2.31
CA LEU A 299 -2.90 16.88 -2.53
C LEU A 299 -2.82 18.39 -2.73
N GLU A 300 -3.53 18.90 -3.73
CA GLU A 300 -3.71 20.33 -3.94
C GLU A 300 -4.82 20.87 -3.02
N ASN A 301 -5.93 20.12 -2.97
CA ASN A 301 -7.09 20.35 -2.11
C ASN A 301 -7.41 19.08 -1.34
N PHE A 302 -8.03 19.21 -0.16
CA PHE A 302 -8.36 18.07 0.68
C PHE A 302 -9.82 17.64 0.52
N PRO A 303 -10.12 16.33 0.61
CA PRO A 303 -11.49 15.88 0.63
C PRO A 303 -12.20 16.33 1.92
N SER A 304 -13.52 16.46 1.86
CA SER A 304 -14.33 16.59 3.06
C SER A 304 -14.37 15.26 3.83
N HIS A 305 -14.38 15.33 5.16
CA HIS A 305 -14.42 14.14 6.00
C HIS A 305 -15.56 14.20 7.02
N PRO A 306 -16.62 13.38 6.89
CA PRO A 306 -17.76 13.40 7.82
C PRO A 306 -17.41 12.81 9.20
N PHE A 307 -16.53 11.79 9.26
CA PHE A 307 -16.24 11.06 10.50
C PHE A 307 -15.07 11.58 11.34
N TYR A 308 -14.08 12.27 10.76
CA TYR A 308 -12.88 12.72 11.47
C TYR A 308 -12.67 14.22 11.28
N ARG A 309 -12.81 14.97 12.38
CA ARG A 309 -12.49 16.41 12.44
C ARG A 309 -11.02 16.68 12.77
N HIS A 310 -10.34 15.67 13.33
CA HIS A 310 -8.94 15.72 13.73
C HIS A 310 -8.22 14.48 13.20
N PRO A 311 -6.91 14.58 12.92
CA PRO A 311 -6.13 13.44 12.46
C PRO A 311 -6.03 12.37 13.56
N ILE A 312 -5.89 11.11 13.16
CA ILE A 312 -5.73 9.98 14.07
C ILE A 312 -4.30 9.43 14.00
N PRO A 313 -3.78 8.82 15.08
CA PRO A 313 -2.49 8.18 15.05
C PRO A 313 -2.47 6.96 14.12
N VAL A 314 -1.32 6.73 13.48
CA VAL A 314 -1.03 5.50 12.75
C VAL A 314 -0.46 4.46 13.73
N ALA A 315 -0.95 3.23 13.65
CA ALA A 315 -0.45 2.14 14.47
C ALA A 315 0.88 1.59 13.94
N SER A 316 1.79 1.22 14.85
CA SER A 316 2.90 0.33 14.51
C SER A 316 2.39 -1.10 14.28
N SER A 317 3.16 -1.93 13.59
CA SER A 317 2.83 -3.36 13.42
C SER A 317 2.63 -4.10 14.74
N SER A 318 3.34 -3.70 15.81
CA SER A 318 3.19 -4.24 17.16
C SER A 318 1.86 -3.88 17.84
N GLN A 319 1.19 -2.82 17.38
CA GLN A 319 -0.10 -2.37 17.89
C GLN A 319 -1.29 -2.96 17.13
N VAL A 320 -1.07 -3.59 15.98
CA VAL A 320 -2.14 -4.23 15.20
C VAL A 320 -2.37 -5.65 15.72
N HIS A 321 -3.64 -6.06 15.87
CA HIS A 321 -3.95 -7.41 16.33
C HIS A 321 -5.18 -7.99 15.62
N PRO A 322 -5.32 -9.33 15.58
CA PRO A 322 -6.54 -9.96 15.10
C PRO A 322 -7.76 -9.49 15.91
N GLY A 323 -8.91 -9.34 15.23
CA GLY A 323 -10.15 -8.89 15.84
C GLY A 323 -10.90 -7.85 15.03
N LYS A 324 -11.91 -7.23 15.66
CA LYS A 324 -12.78 -6.24 15.02
C LYS A 324 -11.99 -5.00 14.59
N ALA A 325 -12.35 -4.49 13.43
CA ALA A 325 -11.86 -3.24 12.88
C ALA A 325 -12.97 -2.60 12.01
N GLU A 326 -12.70 -1.42 11.50
CA GLU A 326 -13.60 -0.68 10.62
C GLU A 326 -12.92 -0.40 9.29
N LEU A 327 -13.70 -0.43 8.23
CA LEU A 327 -13.29 -0.08 6.87
C LEU A 327 -14.00 1.21 6.47
N LEU A 328 -13.25 2.19 5.96
CA LEU A 328 -13.85 3.36 5.30
C LEU A 328 -13.81 3.16 3.80
N THR A 329 -14.94 3.26 3.13
CA THR A 329 -15.00 3.20 1.67
C THR A 329 -16.28 3.84 1.15
N VAL A 330 -16.28 4.16 -0.13
CA VAL A 330 -17.45 4.66 -0.87
C VAL A 330 -17.98 3.54 -1.76
N VAL A 331 -19.28 3.30 -1.71
CA VAL A 331 -19.98 2.32 -2.58
C VAL A 331 -21.05 2.96 -3.45
N GLU A 332 -21.46 4.19 -3.16
CA GLU A 332 -22.50 4.91 -3.88
C GLU A 332 -22.17 6.40 -3.88
N ASP A 333 -22.22 7.01 -5.06
CA ASP A 333 -21.85 8.40 -5.34
C ASP A 333 -20.50 8.78 -4.72
N GLY A 334 -20.47 9.84 -3.91
CA GLY A 334 -19.31 10.27 -3.12
C GLY A 334 -19.46 9.97 -1.63
N ARG A 335 -20.45 9.16 -1.22
CA ARG A 335 -20.81 9.01 0.18
C ARG A 335 -19.83 8.09 0.91
N LEU A 336 -18.97 8.69 1.73
CA LEU A 336 -18.07 7.97 2.60
C LEU A 336 -18.84 7.27 3.73
N GLU A 337 -18.61 5.97 3.91
CA GLU A 337 -19.25 5.18 4.97
C GLU A 337 -18.26 4.34 5.77
N ARG A 338 -18.68 3.92 6.98
CA ARG A 338 -17.98 3.00 7.87
C ARG A 338 -18.64 1.62 7.82
N TYR A 339 -17.83 0.59 7.64
CA TYR A 339 -18.25 -0.81 7.63
C TYR A 339 -17.45 -1.64 8.61
N GLN A 340 -18.11 -2.60 9.25
CA GLN A 340 -17.45 -3.57 10.12
C GLN A 340 -16.65 -4.59 9.30
N VAL A 341 -15.42 -4.83 9.76
CA VAL A 341 -14.52 -5.86 9.23
C VAL A 341 -13.79 -6.54 10.37
N GLU A 342 -13.12 -7.64 10.08
CA GLU A 342 -12.32 -8.41 11.02
C GLU A 342 -10.92 -8.65 10.46
N ILE A 343 -9.89 -8.30 11.22
CA ILE A 343 -8.51 -8.69 10.95
C ILE A 343 -8.37 -10.14 11.41
N ILE A 344 -8.21 -11.05 10.45
CA ILE A 344 -8.09 -12.49 10.72
C ILE A 344 -6.66 -12.83 11.12
N ARG A 345 -5.68 -12.23 10.44
CA ARG A 345 -4.26 -12.56 10.63
C ARG A 345 -3.37 -11.38 10.32
N LEU A 346 -2.33 -11.23 11.12
CA LEU A 346 -1.20 -10.34 10.90
C LEU A 346 0.03 -11.16 10.46
N ASN A 347 0.72 -10.68 9.43
CA ASN A 347 1.96 -11.22 8.91
C ASN A 347 2.94 -10.07 8.61
N PRO A 348 3.57 -9.49 9.66
CA PRO A 348 4.33 -8.25 9.53
C PRO A 348 5.65 -8.44 8.75
N PHE A 349 6.12 -9.69 8.64
CA PHE A 349 7.30 -10.07 7.86
C PHE A 349 6.94 -10.63 6.47
N GLY A 350 5.75 -10.35 5.95
CA GLY A 350 5.23 -10.85 4.66
C GLY A 350 5.99 -10.43 3.38
N GLY A 351 7.21 -9.90 3.52
CA GLY A 351 8.09 -9.52 2.42
C GLY A 351 7.59 -8.28 1.66
N SER A 352 8.01 -8.17 0.40
CA SER A 352 7.65 -7.09 -0.53
C SER A 352 6.27 -7.25 -1.17
N SER A 353 5.43 -8.17 -0.67
CA SER A 353 4.21 -8.60 -1.36
C SER A 353 2.96 -7.75 -1.11
N GLY A 354 3.00 -6.81 -0.15
CA GLY A 354 1.83 -5.97 0.22
C GLY A 354 0.68 -6.76 0.88
N LYS A 355 0.97 -7.94 1.44
CA LYS A 355 0.02 -8.86 2.08
C LYS A 355 0.32 -8.99 3.58
N ASP A 356 0.40 -7.86 4.27
CA ASP A 356 0.74 -7.81 5.69
C ASP A 356 -0.42 -8.30 6.58
N LEU A 357 -1.65 -8.19 6.10
CA LEU A 357 -2.87 -8.54 6.83
C LEU A 357 -3.79 -9.42 5.97
N VAL A 358 -4.51 -10.33 6.62
CA VAL A 358 -5.69 -10.98 6.05
C VAL A 358 -6.92 -10.43 6.76
N VAL A 359 -7.87 -9.91 5.99
CA VAL A 359 -9.08 -9.27 6.50
C VAL A 359 -10.32 -9.94 5.94
N LYS A 360 -11.42 -9.86 6.69
CA LYS A 360 -12.73 -10.36 6.29
C LYS A 360 -13.78 -9.26 6.48
N ILE A 361 -14.61 -9.03 5.47
CA ILE A 361 -15.77 -8.16 5.57
C ILE A 361 -16.85 -8.87 6.39
N THR A 362 -17.36 -8.20 7.42
CA THR A 362 -18.40 -8.74 8.30
C THR A 362 -19.68 -7.90 8.27
N ASP A 363 -19.63 -6.66 7.77
CA ASP A 363 -20.81 -5.80 7.66
C ASP A 363 -21.80 -6.33 6.60
N PRO A 364 -23.05 -6.63 6.99
CA PRO A 364 -24.05 -7.15 6.06
C PRO A 364 -24.45 -6.13 5.00
N ARG A 365 -24.39 -4.83 5.28
CA ARG A 365 -24.74 -3.78 4.30
C ARG A 365 -23.73 -3.78 3.15
N LEU A 366 -22.44 -3.86 3.48
CA LEU A 366 -21.38 -3.92 2.47
C LEU A 366 -21.47 -5.20 1.65
N LEU A 367 -21.60 -6.36 2.32
CA LEU A 367 -21.73 -7.66 1.64
C LEU A 367 -22.93 -7.70 0.70
N ASN A 368 -24.07 -7.14 1.11
CA ASN A 368 -25.26 -7.07 0.27
C ASN A 368 -25.05 -6.16 -0.95
N ALA A 369 -24.35 -5.04 -0.78
CA ALA A 369 -24.08 -4.10 -1.86
C ALA A 369 -23.05 -4.62 -2.86
N THR A 370 -21.99 -5.30 -2.40
CA THR A 370 -20.79 -5.55 -3.21
C THR A 370 -20.45 -7.04 -3.40
N GLY A 371 -21.03 -7.93 -2.60
CA GLY A 371 -20.65 -9.34 -2.55
C GLY A 371 -19.31 -9.63 -1.88
N GLY A 372 -18.65 -8.61 -1.30
CA GLY A 372 -17.32 -8.72 -0.69
C GLY A 372 -16.40 -7.56 -1.07
N ILE A 373 -15.10 -7.81 -1.07
CA ILE A 373 -14.09 -6.87 -1.53
C ILE A 373 -14.10 -6.86 -3.05
N VAL A 374 -14.23 -5.67 -3.64
CA VAL A 374 -14.31 -5.48 -5.09
C VAL A 374 -13.17 -4.59 -5.58
N GLN A 375 -12.89 -4.65 -6.87
CA GLN A 375 -11.93 -3.77 -7.50
C GLN A 375 -12.35 -2.30 -7.30
N GLY A 376 -11.36 -1.46 -6.99
CA GLY A 376 -11.56 -0.06 -6.59
C GLY A 376 -11.69 0.19 -5.09
N MET A 377 -11.85 -0.86 -4.26
CA MET A 377 -11.68 -0.74 -2.81
C MET A 377 -10.20 -0.70 -2.38
N SER A 378 -9.26 -1.00 -3.27
CA SER A 378 -7.82 -0.90 -2.98
C SER A 378 -7.48 0.49 -2.45
N GLY A 379 -6.83 0.55 -1.29
CA GLY A 379 -6.55 1.78 -0.55
C GLY A 379 -7.60 2.12 0.53
N SER A 380 -8.73 1.41 0.63
CA SER A 380 -9.74 1.67 1.67
C SER A 380 -9.11 1.48 3.06
N PRO A 381 -9.08 2.52 3.91
CA PRO A 381 -8.36 2.48 5.18
C PRO A 381 -9.07 1.61 6.22
N LEU A 382 -8.25 0.91 6.99
CA LEU A 382 -8.64 0.07 8.12
C LEU A 382 -8.34 0.81 9.42
N ILE A 383 -9.35 0.94 10.27
CA ILE A 383 -9.25 1.57 11.59
C ILE A 383 -9.47 0.51 12.67
N GLN A 384 -8.54 0.40 13.61
CA GLN A 384 -8.67 -0.46 14.80
C GLN A 384 -8.17 0.34 16.01
N ASP A 385 -8.90 0.28 17.12
CA ASP A 385 -8.59 0.99 18.36
C ASP A 385 -8.32 2.50 18.19
N GLY A 386 -9.08 3.14 17.29
CA GLY A 386 -8.95 4.56 16.98
C GLY A 386 -7.67 4.94 16.23
N ARG A 387 -6.95 3.96 15.67
CA ARG A 387 -5.72 4.13 14.89
C ARG A 387 -5.91 3.67 13.46
N LEU A 388 -5.23 4.33 12.53
CA LEU A 388 -5.08 3.81 11.17
C LEU A 388 -4.10 2.64 11.20
N VAL A 389 -4.56 1.43 10.90
CA VAL A 389 -3.75 0.21 10.97
C VAL A 389 -3.30 -0.30 9.60
N GLY A 390 -4.06 -0.01 8.55
CA GLY A 390 -3.74 -0.50 7.22
C GLY A 390 -4.71 -0.07 6.14
N ALA A 391 -4.58 -0.69 4.97
CA ALA A 391 -5.44 -0.44 3.82
C ALA A 391 -5.67 -1.72 3.01
N ILE A 392 -6.86 -1.90 2.47
CA ILE A 392 -7.18 -3.02 1.56
C ILE A 392 -6.27 -2.97 0.32
N THR A 393 -5.78 -4.12 -0.14
CA THR A 393 -5.00 -4.22 -1.38
C THR A 393 -5.73 -5.05 -2.43
N HIS A 394 -5.89 -6.36 -2.18
CA HIS A 394 -6.41 -7.32 -3.16
C HIS A 394 -7.50 -8.21 -2.53
N VAL A 395 -8.49 -8.59 -3.32
CA VAL A 395 -9.49 -9.60 -2.97
C VAL A 395 -8.95 -11.02 -3.14
N LEU A 396 -9.35 -11.96 -2.28
CA LEU A 396 -9.19 -13.39 -2.55
C LEU A 396 -10.32 -13.84 -3.49
N VAL A 397 -10.01 -14.11 -4.76
CA VAL A 397 -11.02 -14.43 -5.79
C VAL A 397 -11.89 -15.65 -5.43
N SER A 398 -11.36 -16.61 -4.67
CA SER A 398 -12.10 -17.78 -4.18
C SER A 398 -13.05 -17.47 -3.01
N HIS A 399 -12.81 -16.38 -2.29
CA HIS A 399 -13.52 -15.92 -1.10
C HIS A 399 -13.65 -14.40 -1.13
N PRO A 400 -14.59 -13.83 -1.91
CA PRO A 400 -14.71 -12.39 -2.09
C PRO A 400 -14.87 -11.61 -0.79
N GLU A 401 -15.42 -12.22 0.25
CA GLU A 401 -15.54 -11.63 1.58
C GLU A 401 -14.18 -11.45 2.30
N ARG A 402 -13.10 -12.05 1.79
CA ARG A 402 -11.74 -11.95 2.33
C ARG A 402 -10.80 -11.26 1.37
N GLY A 403 -9.82 -10.56 1.94
CA GLY A 403 -8.80 -9.86 1.20
C GLY A 403 -7.47 -9.78 1.94
N TYR A 404 -6.51 -9.22 1.23
CA TYR A 404 -5.26 -8.79 1.80
C TYR A 404 -5.31 -7.29 2.09
N ALA A 405 -4.56 -6.89 3.10
CA ALA A 405 -4.29 -5.50 3.42
C ALA A 405 -2.81 -5.27 3.71
N ILE A 406 -2.38 -4.03 3.53
CA ILE A 406 -1.03 -3.54 3.79
C ILE A 406 -1.04 -2.72 5.08
N LEU A 407 0.05 -2.77 5.84
CA LEU A 407 0.18 -1.95 7.05
C LEU A 407 0.35 -0.48 6.70
N ALA A 408 -0.37 0.38 7.43
CA ALA A 408 -0.30 1.83 7.22
C ALA A 408 1.11 2.37 7.52
N GLU A 409 1.80 1.85 8.54
CA GLU A 409 3.20 2.19 8.82
C GLU A 409 4.13 1.99 7.62
N ARG A 410 3.89 0.96 6.80
CA ARG A 410 4.69 0.68 5.60
C ARG A 410 4.42 1.73 4.53
N MET A 411 3.15 2.04 4.29
CA MET A 411 2.76 3.10 3.36
C MET A 411 3.32 4.45 3.79
N LEU A 412 3.37 4.76 5.08
CA LEU A 412 3.92 6.02 5.59
C LEU A 412 5.45 6.11 5.41
N LYS A 413 6.18 5.00 5.59
CA LYS A 413 7.63 4.94 5.30
C LYS A 413 7.89 5.18 3.81
N GLU A 414 7.11 4.55 2.95
CA GLU A 414 7.16 4.79 1.50
C GLU A 414 6.79 6.23 1.16
N CYS A 415 5.77 6.79 1.78
CA CYS A 415 5.34 8.18 1.60
C CYS A 415 6.38 9.19 2.13
N GLY A 416 7.31 8.79 2.99
CA GLY A 416 8.31 9.67 3.61
C GLY A 416 7.77 10.46 4.81
N LEU A 417 6.59 10.10 5.34
CA LEU A 417 6.04 10.65 6.59
C LEU A 417 6.64 9.98 7.84
N LEU A 418 7.19 8.78 7.68
CA LEU A 418 8.00 8.11 8.69
C LEU A 418 9.41 7.91 8.16
N PRO A 419 10.45 8.06 9.00
CA PRO A 419 11.80 7.67 8.61
C PRO A 419 11.79 6.18 8.23
N ALA A 420 12.53 5.82 7.18
CA ALA A 420 12.79 4.42 6.87
C ALA A 420 13.51 3.82 8.07
N SER A 421 12.78 3.10 8.93
CA SER A 421 13.34 2.45 10.10
C SER A 421 14.51 1.59 9.61
N ALA A 422 15.73 1.91 10.06
CA ALA A 422 16.84 0.97 9.96
C ALA A 422 16.35 -0.31 10.63
N SER A 423 16.00 -1.32 9.85
CA SER A 423 15.59 -2.63 10.33
C SER A 423 16.74 -3.21 11.14
N PHE A 424 16.79 -2.92 12.44
CA PHE A 424 17.95 -3.25 13.27
C PHE A 424 17.91 -4.70 13.78
N TRP A 425 16.91 -5.48 13.38
CA TRP A 425 16.84 -6.92 13.59
C TRP A 425 16.52 -7.59 12.25
N GLY A 426 17.48 -8.32 11.69
CA GLY A 426 17.20 -9.23 10.56
C GLY A 426 18.35 -9.61 9.63
N LYS A 427 19.37 -8.78 9.39
CA LYS A 427 20.46 -9.15 8.46
C LYS A 427 21.83 -9.37 9.08
N LYS A 428 22.18 -8.69 10.17
CA LYS A 428 23.54 -8.79 10.74
C LYS A 428 23.73 -9.93 11.75
N PHE A 429 22.65 -10.53 12.25
CA PHE A 429 22.73 -11.57 13.28
C PHE A 429 22.79 -13.00 12.70
N LEU A 430 22.25 -13.23 11.49
CA LEU A 430 22.25 -14.55 10.84
C LEU A 430 23.45 -14.75 9.89
N SER A 431 23.90 -13.71 9.18
CA SER A 431 25.01 -13.85 8.22
C SER A 431 26.37 -14.10 8.89
N GLY A 432 26.53 -13.76 10.18
CA GLY A 432 27.77 -14.01 10.92
C GLY A 432 27.80 -15.35 11.69
N TRP A 433 26.65 -16.01 11.81
CA TRP A 433 26.51 -17.27 12.55
C TRP A 433 26.52 -18.51 11.64
N GLU A 434 25.93 -18.42 10.44
CA GLU A 434 25.92 -19.53 9.48
C GLU A 434 27.31 -19.80 8.86
N ASP A 435 28.14 -18.77 8.65
CA ASP A 435 29.48 -18.92 8.06
C ASP A 435 30.53 -19.51 9.03
N LYS A 436 30.24 -19.57 10.34
CA LYS A 436 31.21 -20.05 11.36
C LYS A 436 30.92 -21.43 11.93
N PHE A 437 29.73 -22.00 11.68
CA PHE A 437 29.35 -23.32 12.21
C PHE A 437 28.62 -24.21 11.19
N SER A 438 28.98 -24.11 9.90
CA SER A 438 28.65 -25.16 8.94
C SER A 438 29.43 -26.44 9.31
N PRO A 439 28.78 -27.57 9.63
CA PRO A 439 29.46 -28.84 9.78
C PRO A 439 30.07 -29.20 8.43
N ARG A 440 31.40 -29.31 8.40
CA ARG A 440 32.15 -29.81 7.25
C ARG A 440 31.44 -31.05 6.69
N ARG A 441 31.12 -30.99 5.39
CA ARG A 441 30.63 -32.11 4.58
C ARG A 441 31.43 -33.36 4.91
N ILE A 442 30.79 -34.32 5.58
CA ILE A 442 31.25 -35.71 5.60
C ILE A 442 30.99 -36.26 4.20
N ILE A 443 32.06 -36.38 3.43
CA ILE A 443 32.08 -37.08 2.15
C ILE A 443 31.98 -38.57 2.50
N TRP A 444 30.83 -39.18 2.22
CA TRP A 444 30.75 -40.63 2.10
C TRP A 444 31.43 -41.03 0.79
N LYS A 445 32.56 -41.72 0.92
CA LYS A 445 33.16 -42.56 -0.11
C LYS A 445 32.69 -44.00 0.14
N GLU A 446 32.80 -44.80 -0.93
CA GLU A 446 32.57 -46.26 -1.04
C GLU A 446 31.12 -46.61 -1.41
N ALA A 447 30.84 -47.46 -2.40
CA ALA A 447 31.66 -48.32 -3.25
C ALA A 447 30.94 -48.55 -4.59
#